data_AF-A0A7W7LNQ5-F1
#
_entry.id   AF-A0A7W7LNQ5-F1
#
_cell.length_a   1.000
_cell.length_b   1.000
_cell.length_c   1.000
_cell.angle_alpha   90.00
_cell.angle_beta   90.00
_cell.angle_gamma   90.00
#
_symmetry.space_group_name_H-M   'P 1'
#
loop_
_entity.id
_entity.type
_entity.pdbx_description
1 polymer ?
#
loop_
_entity_poly.entity_id
_entity_poly.type
_entity_poly.pdbx_seq_one_letter_code
_entity_poly.pdbx_strand_id
1 'polypeptide(L)'
;MTPAEFRATLVRGLLMPLDPRTLLDPHHNGGPMNDLNTAAPTWLAEAEADRENFELDRLAEKMRRSERHAAFVNIKLRELGIEPVTWAKVDSSGGLDAALLVDEDYENGKYAVYATWGEHNDAVELWAQDYETPRRFSQMLNSIGSVAAAQIEAPKVPPLPRPDYRALALRAVNSLREDYVGCDAAAVAAAIHGLTYAVLHLAEQGAER
;
A
#
# COMPACT_ATOMS: atom_id res chain seq x y z
N MET A 1 15.03 -11.99 -20.77
CA MET A 1 14.32 -10.74 -21.10
C MET A 1 15.25 -9.60 -20.78
N THR A 2 15.73 -8.91 -21.80
CA THR A 2 16.74 -7.85 -21.65
C THR A 2 16.07 -6.51 -21.32
N PRO A 3 16.79 -5.55 -20.72
CA PRO A 3 16.26 -4.20 -20.47
C PRO A 3 15.73 -3.49 -21.72
N ALA A 4 16.25 -3.84 -22.90
CA ALA A 4 15.78 -3.32 -24.19
C ALA A 4 14.40 -3.88 -24.61
N GLU A 5 14.10 -5.13 -24.28
CA GLU A 5 12.84 -5.79 -24.63
C GLU A 5 11.66 -5.28 -23.77
N PHE A 6 11.92 -4.85 -22.54
CA PHE A 6 10.89 -4.24 -21.67
C PHE A 6 10.50 -2.83 -22.15
N ARG A 7 11.47 -2.02 -22.62
CA ARG A 7 11.24 -0.68 -23.18
C ARG A 7 10.38 -0.72 -24.45
N ALA A 8 10.57 -1.71 -25.32
CA ALA A 8 9.80 -1.82 -26.57
C ALA A 8 8.32 -2.19 -26.34
N THR A 9 7.99 -2.85 -25.23
CA THR A 9 6.63 -3.32 -24.94
C THR A 9 5.77 -2.21 -24.31
N LEU A 10 6.36 -1.32 -23.51
CA LEU A 10 5.65 -0.19 -22.89
C LEU A 10 5.30 0.93 -23.88
N VAL A 11 6.17 1.22 -24.85
CA VAL A 11 5.94 2.30 -25.84
C VAL A 11 4.82 1.96 -26.83
N ARG A 12 4.53 0.67 -27.06
CA ARG A 12 3.52 0.24 -28.04
C ARG A 12 2.07 0.29 -27.53
N GLY A 13 1.85 0.49 -26.24
CA GLY A 13 0.51 0.47 -25.63
C GLY A 13 -0.19 1.85 -25.54
N LEU A 14 0.48 2.95 -25.88
CA LEU A 14 0.03 4.30 -25.53
C LEU A 14 -0.07 5.29 -26.71
N LEU A 15 -0.12 4.79 -27.95
CA LEU A 15 -0.47 5.61 -29.11
C LEU A 15 -1.87 5.25 -29.63
N MET A 16 -2.89 5.96 -29.13
CA MET A 16 -4.08 6.24 -29.94
C MET A 16 -3.84 7.50 -30.78
N PRO A 17 -4.15 7.49 -32.08
CA PRO A 17 -4.05 8.68 -32.92
C PRO A 17 -5.28 9.57 -32.67
N LEU A 18 -5.06 10.79 -32.19
CA LEU A 18 -6.09 11.85 -32.21
C LEU A 18 -6.15 12.43 -33.63
N ASP A 19 -7.32 12.33 -34.23
CA ASP A 19 -7.66 12.77 -35.59
C ASP A 19 -7.88 14.30 -35.62
N PRO A 20 -7.10 15.10 -36.36
CA PRO A 20 -7.22 16.55 -36.36
C PRO A 20 -7.94 17.02 -37.61
N ARG A 21 -9.28 17.13 -37.57
CA ARG A 21 -10.06 17.99 -38.47
C ARG A 21 -11.53 18.01 -38.07
N THR A 22 -12.02 19.10 -37.47
CA THR A 22 -12.97 20.02 -38.13
C THR A 22 -13.50 21.12 -37.19
N LEU A 23 -13.51 22.35 -37.74
CA LEU A 23 -14.52 23.41 -37.59
C LEU A 23 -14.62 24.17 -36.24
N LEU A 24 -14.06 25.38 -36.22
CA LEU A 24 -14.84 26.64 -36.20
C LEU A 24 -13.91 27.86 -36.29
N ASP A 25 -14.02 28.58 -37.40
CA ASP A 25 -13.78 30.02 -37.53
C ASP A 25 -15.15 30.60 -37.94
N PRO A 26 -15.58 31.81 -37.53
CA PRO A 26 -14.84 33.00 -37.96
C PRO A 26 -14.94 34.28 -37.08
N HIS A 27 -14.05 35.23 -37.38
CA HIS A 27 -14.14 36.68 -37.15
C HIS A 27 -14.00 37.22 -35.72
N HIS A 28 -12.75 37.48 -35.30
CA HIS A 28 -12.48 38.70 -34.53
C HIS A 28 -11.11 39.33 -34.81
N ASN A 29 -11.15 40.65 -34.88
CA ASN A 29 -10.11 41.61 -35.19
C ASN A 29 -9.00 41.65 -34.13
N GLY A 30 -7.76 41.86 -34.58
CA GLY A 30 -6.87 42.85 -33.96
C GLY A 30 -5.79 42.34 -32.99
N GLY A 31 -4.59 42.14 -33.53
CA GLY A 31 -3.33 42.31 -32.79
C GLY A 31 -2.39 41.10 -32.87
N PRO A 32 -1.12 41.26 -33.28
CA PRO A 32 -0.11 40.26 -32.98
C PRO A 32 0.18 40.32 -31.48
N MET A 33 -0.67 39.71 -30.66
CA MET A 33 -0.18 39.20 -29.39
C MET A 33 0.78 38.08 -29.76
N ASN A 34 2.06 38.41 -29.75
CA ASN A 34 3.14 37.46 -29.70
C ASN A 34 2.72 36.35 -28.75
N ASP A 35 2.46 35.18 -29.32
CA ASP A 35 2.51 33.91 -28.62
C ASP A 35 3.89 33.83 -27.97
N LEU A 36 3.99 34.32 -26.73
CA LEU A 36 5.01 33.87 -25.80
C LEU A 36 4.59 32.46 -25.34
N ASN A 37 4.44 31.56 -26.32
CA ASN A 37 4.62 30.14 -26.16
C ASN A 37 6.08 29.97 -25.77
N THR A 38 6.35 30.25 -24.49
CA THR A 38 7.67 30.15 -23.89
C THR A 38 7.88 28.66 -23.72
N ALA A 39 8.19 27.98 -24.83
CA ALA A 39 8.62 26.61 -24.84
C ALA A 39 9.69 26.50 -23.76
N ALA A 40 9.49 25.59 -22.81
CA ALA A 40 10.44 25.33 -21.75
C ALA A 40 11.85 25.21 -22.37
N PRO A 41 12.87 25.84 -21.78
CA PRO A 41 14.21 25.75 -22.31
C PRO A 41 14.61 24.28 -22.51
N THR A 42 15.30 23.95 -23.60
CA THR A 42 15.68 22.55 -23.91
C THR A 42 16.45 21.89 -22.76
N TRP A 43 17.29 22.66 -22.05
CA TRP A 43 18.03 22.17 -20.88
C TRP A 43 17.11 21.76 -19.72
N LEU A 44 15.93 22.36 -19.59
CA LEU A 44 14.94 22.02 -18.55
C LEU A 44 14.24 20.70 -18.89
N ALA A 45 13.87 20.51 -20.16
CA ALA A 45 13.31 19.24 -20.63
C ALA A 45 14.32 18.08 -20.50
N GLU A 46 15.59 18.32 -20.78
CA GLU A 46 16.68 17.36 -20.56
C GLU A 46 16.85 17.03 -19.06
N ALA A 47 16.86 18.04 -18.20
CA ALA A 47 16.96 17.85 -16.75
C ALA A 47 15.74 17.09 -16.16
N GLU A 48 14.54 17.32 -16.69
CA GLU A 48 13.33 16.58 -16.30
C GLU A 48 13.42 15.11 -16.72
N ALA A 49 13.85 14.84 -17.95
CA ALA A 49 14.06 13.47 -18.43
C ALA A 49 15.14 12.73 -17.62
N ASP A 50 16.24 13.39 -17.27
CA ASP A 50 17.29 12.83 -16.42
C ASP A 50 16.78 12.52 -15.01
N ARG A 51 15.96 13.41 -14.44
CA ARG A 51 15.32 13.19 -13.13
C ARG A 51 14.37 11.99 -13.17
N GLU A 52 13.55 11.87 -14.22
CA GLU A 52 12.65 10.73 -14.39
C GLU A 52 13.44 9.41 -14.52
N ASN A 53 14.50 9.39 -15.31
CA ASN A 53 15.38 8.22 -15.42
C ASN A 53 16.00 7.84 -14.06
N PHE A 54 16.47 8.83 -13.30
CA PHE A 54 17.02 8.60 -11.97
C PHE A 54 16.00 8.00 -11.00
N GLU A 55 14.77 8.47 -10.99
CA GLU A 55 13.70 7.91 -10.14
C GLU A 55 13.35 6.46 -10.55
N LEU A 56 13.33 6.17 -11.85
CA LEU A 56 13.13 4.81 -12.35
C LEU A 56 14.25 3.87 -11.93
N ASP A 57 15.51 4.30 -12.05
CA ASP A 57 16.67 3.51 -11.62
C ASP A 57 16.65 3.28 -10.11
N ARG A 58 16.28 4.30 -9.32
CA ARG A 58 16.14 4.18 -7.86
C ARG A 58 15.06 3.17 -7.47
N LEU A 59 13.91 3.19 -8.16
CA LEU A 59 12.84 2.23 -7.94
C LEU A 59 13.28 0.80 -8.31
N ALA A 60 13.97 0.63 -9.44
CA ALA A 60 14.48 -0.66 -9.88
C ALA A 60 15.47 -1.26 -8.89
N GLU A 61 16.40 -0.45 -8.34
CA GLU A 61 17.34 -0.94 -7.33
C GLU A 61 16.65 -1.30 -6.02
N LYS A 62 15.65 -0.52 -5.59
CA LYS A 62 14.81 -0.85 -4.43
C LYS A 62 14.12 -2.20 -4.62
N MET A 63 13.50 -2.44 -5.78
CA MET A 63 12.83 -3.71 -6.10
C MET A 63 13.80 -4.89 -6.04
N ARG A 64 14.97 -4.80 -6.69
CA ARG A 64 15.99 -5.86 -6.64
C ARG A 64 16.48 -6.14 -5.22
N ARG A 65 16.60 -5.10 -4.38
CA ARG A 65 16.95 -5.26 -2.97
C ARG A 65 15.85 -6.03 -2.22
N SER A 66 14.60 -5.61 -2.33
CA SER A 66 13.47 -6.31 -1.71
C SER A 66 13.37 -7.77 -2.17
N GLU A 67 13.62 -8.05 -3.46
CA GLU A 67 13.61 -9.41 -4.00
C GLU A 67 14.68 -10.30 -3.37
N ARG A 68 15.91 -9.77 -3.21
CA ARG A 68 16.99 -10.48 -2.50
C ARG A 68 16.61 -10.77 -1.05
N HIS A 69 16.04 -9.80 -0.36
CA HIS A 69 15.60 -9.97 1.02
C HIS A 69 14.51 -11.04 1.15
N ALA A 70 13.49 -11.02 0.27
CA ALA A 70 12.46 -12.05 0.22
C ALA A 70 13.08 -13.44 -0.02
N ALA A 71 14.04 -13.54 -0.94
CA ALA A 71 14.75 -14.79 -1.21
C ALA A 71 15.53 -15.29 0.02
N PHE A 72 16.25 -14.42 0.73
CA PHE A 72 16.99 -14.80 1.95
C PHE A 72 16.06 -15.31 3.05
N VAL A 73 14.94 -14.62 3.29
CA VAL A 73 13.91 -15.09 4.24
C VAL A 73 13.43 -16.48 3.85
N ASN A 74 13.04 -16.67 2.59
CA ASN A 74 12.49 -17.94 2.12
C ASN A 74 13.52 -19.09 2.14
N ILE A 75 14.80 -18.81 1.86
CA ILE A 75 15.88 -19.79 2.00
C ILE A 75 16.03 -20.18 3.48
N LYS A 76 16.09 -19.20 4.39
CA LYS A 76 16.28 -19.47 5.81
C LYS A 76 15.13 -20.28 6.41
N LEU A 77 13.89 -19.98 6.02
CA LEU A 77 12.72 -20.75 6.43
C LEU A 77 12.82 -22.21 5.96
N ARG A 78 13.23 -22.43 4.70
CA ARG A 78 13.45 -23.79 4.17
C ARG A 78 14.57 -24.54 4.89
N GLU A 79 15.69 -23.88 5.19
CA GLU A 79 16.79 -24.48 5.97
C GLU A 79 16.33 -24.94 7.35
N LEU A 80 15.43 -24.18 7.97
CA LEU A 80 14.84 -24.51 9.27
C LEU A 80 13.66 -25.50 9.17
N GLY A 81 13.26 -25.92 7.96
CA GLY A 81 12.12 -26.80 7.74
C GLY A 81 10.77 -26.16 8.09
N ILE A 82 10.68 -24.83 8.02
CA ILE A 82 9.45 -24.08 8.29
C ILE A 82 8.70 -23.86 6.96
N GLU A 83 7.45 -24.33 6.91
CA GLU A 83 6.52 -24.03 5.82
C GLU A 83 5.58 -22.89 6.25
N PRO A 84 5.75 -21.68 5.69
CA PRO A 84 4.91 -20.54 6.05
C PRO A 84 3.51 -20.65 5.42
N VAL A 85 2.51 -20.04 6.06
CA VAL A 85 1.16 -19.84 5.48
C VAL A 85 1.25 -19.01 4.19
N THR A 86 2.06 -17.96 4.20
CA THR A 86 2.37 -17.15 3.02
C THR A 86 3.86 -16.87 2.95
N TRP A 87 4.47 -17.14 1.80
CA TRP A 87 5.88 -16.88 1.56
C TRP A 87 6.19 -15.38 1.47
N ALA A 88 7.42 -14.99 1.82
CA ALA A 88 7.88 -13.61 1.65
C ALA A 88 7.94 -13.28 0.16
N LYS A 89 7.46 -12.10 -0.21
CA LYS A 89 7.38 -11.64 -1.60
C LYS A 89 7.56 -10.13 -1.69
N VAL A 90 7.71 -9.62 -2.90
CA VAL A 90 7.74 -8.19 -3.17
C VAL A 90 6.40 -7.76 -3.76
N ASP A 91 5.84 -6.69 -3.23
CA ASP A 91 4.58 -6.13 -3.73
C ASP A 91 4.81 -5.29 -5.01
N SER A 92 3.71 -4.82 -5.62
CA SER A 92 3.78 -3.95 -6.81
C SER A 92 4.46 -2.59 -6.58
N SER A 93 4.63 -2.18 -5.32
CA SER A 93 5.28 -0.92 -4.92
C SER A 93 6.78 -1.09 -4.63
N GLY A 94 7.31 -2.31 -4.75
CA GLY A 94 8.68 -2.66 -4.41
C GLY A 94 8.93 -2.81 -2.90
N GLY A 95 7.87 -2.86 -2.09
CA GLY A 95 7.91 -3.20 -0.67
C GLY A 95 8.08 -4.70 -0.44
N LEU A 96 8.76 -5.06 0.65
CA LEU A 96 8.87 -6.45 1.09
C LEU A 96 7.63 -6.82 1.92
N ASP A 97 6.82 -7.73 1.41
CA ASP A 97 5.81 -8.43 2.19
C ASP A 97 6.49 -9.56 2.98
N ALA A 98 6.39 -9.49 4.30
CA ALA A 98 6.93 -10.48 5.21
C ALA A 98 6.24 -11.85 5.03
N ALA A 99 6.97 -12.94 5.27
CA ALA A 99 6.37 -14.27 5.28
C ALA A 99 5.46 -14.43 6.50
N LEU A 100 4.22 -14.86 6.31
CA LEU A 100 3.31 -15.18 7.40
C LEU A 100 3.55 -16.62 7.85
N LEU A 101 4.00 -16.80 9.08
CA LEU A 101 4.31 -18.12 9.64
C LEU A 101 3.12 -18.74 10.35
N VAL A 102 2.39 -17.93 11.12
CA VAL A 102 1.22 -18.37 11.90
C VAL A 102 0.18 -17.26 11.86
N ASP A 103 -1.05 -17.63 11.53
CA ASP A 103 -2.20 -16.73 11.62
C ASP A 103 -2.50 -16.35 13.07
N GLU A 104 -3.14 -15.20 13.24
CA GLU A 104 -3.70 -14.81 14.53
C GLU A 104 -4.84 -15.74 14.95
N ASP A 105 -4.94 -15.98 16.25
CA ASP A 105 -5.99 -16.79 16.86
C ASP A 105 -6.50 -16.05 18.08
N TYR A 106 -7.52 -15.22 17.85
CA TYR A 106 -8.13 -14.36 18.85
C TYR A 106 -8.78 -15.14 19.98
N GLU A 107 -9.36 -16.30 19.68
CA GLU A 107 -10.02 -17.13 20.68
C GLU A 107 -9.02 -17.61 21.75
N ASN A 108 -7.78 -17.86 21.33
CA ASN A 108 -6.70 -18.28 22.20
C ASN A 108 -5.71 -17.15 22.57
N GLY A 109 -6.00 -15.90 22.17
CA GLY A 109 -5.16 -14.74 22.44
C GLY A 109 -3.75 -14.84 21.84
N LYS A 110 -3.62 -15.42 20.65
CA LYS A 110 -2.34 -15.60 19.95
C LYS A 110 -2.19 -14.59 18.81
N TYR A 111 -1.01 -14.01 18.72
CA TYR A 111 -0.65 -13.05 17.68
C TYR A 111 -0.27 -13.73 16.37
N ALA A 112 -0.45 -13.00 15.27
CA ALA A 112 0.13 -13.37 13.99
C ALA A 112 1.66 -13.22 14.06
N VAL A 113 2.39 -14.19 13.50
CA VAL A 113 3.85 -14.18 13.48
C VAL A 113 4.33 -14.11 12.05
N TYR A 114 5.14 -13.10 11.76
CA TYR A 114 5.74 -12.86 10.46
C TYR A 114 7.26 -13.04 10.52
N ALA A 115 7.87 -13.45 9.42
CA ALA A 115 9.31 -13.45 9.23
C ALA A 115 9.70 -12.45 8.13
N THR A 116 10.66 -11.58 8.42
CA THR A 116 11.13 -10.53 7.50
C THR A 116 12.64 -10.34 7.59
N TRP A 117 13.20 -9.55 6.70
CA TRP A 117 14.62 -9.21 6.71
C TRP A 117 14.88 -7.96 7.56
N GLY A 118 15.71 -8.11 8.60
CA GLY A 118 16.20 -7.00 9.41
C GLY A 118 17.46 -6.40 8.82
N GLU A 119 17.35 -5.27 8.11
CA GLU A 119 18.52 -4.62 7.48
C GLU A 119 19.61 -4.22 8.49
N HIS A 120 19.25 -3.91 9.74
CA HIS A 120 20.21 -3.52 10.78
C HIS A 120 21.04 -4.70 11.28
N ASN A 121 20.42 -5.89 11.31
CA ASN A 121 21.00 -7.09 11.90
C ASN A 121 21.52 -8.07 10.84
N ASP A 122 21.31 -7.76 9.56
CA ASP A 122 21.64 -8.61 8.41
C ASP A 122 21.12 -10.05 8.57
N ALA A 123 19.91 -10.17 9.13
CA ALA A 123 19.34 -11.45 9.57
C ALA A 123 17.82 -11.48 9.40
N VAL A 124 17.26 -12.70 9.40
CA VAL A 124 15.81 -12.89 9.42
C VAL A 124 15.29 -12.63 10.83
N GLU A 125 14.34 -11.70 10.94
CA GLU A 125 13.66 -11.32 12.16
C GLU A 125 12.22 -11.85 12.16
N LEU A 126 11.74 -12.20 13.34
CA LEU A 126 10.35 -12.50 13.61
C LEU A 126 9.67 -11.27 14.15
N TRP A 127 8.53 -10.93 13.57
CA TRP A 127 7.63 -9.89 14.05
C TRP A 127 6.34 -10.54 14.53
N ALA A 128 6.02 -10.38 15.81
CA ALA A 128 4.67 -10.61 16.30
C ALA A 128 3.84 -9.34 16.10
N GLN A 129 2.66 -9.46 15.51
CA GLN A 129 1.76 -8.35 15.29
C GLN A 129 0.39 -8.66 15.89
N ASP A 130 -0.10 -7.70 16.66
CA ASP A 130 -1.51 -7.59 17.05
C ASP A 130 -2.23 -6.74 16.00
N TYR A 131 -3.38 -7.21 15.54
CA TYR A 131 -4.23 -6.44 14.64
C TYR A 131 -4.71 -5.13 15.30
N GLU A 132 -4.96 -5.15 16.61
CA GLU A 132 -5.45 -3.98 17.34
C GLU A 132 -4.33 -2.99 17.69
N THR A 133 -3.09 -3.46 17.81
CA THR A 133 -1.93 -2.61 18.07
C THR A 133 -0.72 -2.99 17.21
N PRO A 134 -0.19 -2.11 16.35
CA PRO A 134 0.97 -2.41 15.51
C PRO A 134 2.28 -2.33 16.33
N ARG A 135 2.32 -2.92 17.53
CA ARG A 135 3.55 -3.10 18.29
C ARG A 135 4.31 -4.27 17.69
N ARG A 136 5.49 -3.98 17.16
CA ARG A 136 6.40 -4.97 16.59
C ARG A 136 7.36 -5.43 17.67
N PHE A 137 7.34 -6.72 17.95
CA PHE A 137 8.37 -7.38 18.74
C PHE A 137 9.30 -8.08 17.76
N SER A 138 10.53 -7.59 17.65
CA SER A 138 11.56 -8.16 16.80
C SER A 138 12.44 -9.11 17.60
N GLN A 139 12.50 -10.37 17.19
CA GLN A 139 13.53 -11.30 17.65
C GLN A 139 14.15 -12.01 16.46
N MET A 140 15.40 -12.46 16.57
CA MET A 140 16.05 -13.19 15.48
C MET A 140 15.45 -14.59 15.31
N LEU A 141 15.26 -15.01 14.05
CA LEU A 141 14.88 -16.37 13.72
C LEU A 141 16.10 -17.29 13.82
N ASN A 142 16.30 -17.87 15.00
CA ASN A 142 17.41 -18.81 15.25
C ASN A 142 16.99 -20.27 15.12
N SER A 143 15.72 -20.57 15.39
CA SER A 143 15.18 -21.93 15.41
C SER A 143 13.66 -21.96 15.22
N ILE A 144 13.08 -23.13 14.95
CA ILE A 144 11.63 -23.34 14.97
C ILE A 144 11.03 -22.89 16.32
N GLY A 145 11.71 -23.16 17.44
CA GLY A 145 11.25 -22.76 18.77
C GLY A 145 11.13 -21.24 18.95
N SER A 146 11.88 -20.46 18.15
CA SER A 146 11.75 -19.00 18.14
C SER A 146 10.35 -18.58 17.66
N VAL A 147 9.75 -19.29 16.70
CA VAL A 147 8.40 -18.98 16.21
C VAL A 147 7.36 -19.12 17.32
N ALA A 148 7.43 -20.20 18.10
CA ALA A 148 6.54 -20.42 19.24
C ALA A 148 6.78 -19.37 20.35
N ALA A 149 8.03 -19.00 20.61
CA ALA A 149 8.36 -17.93 21.55
C ALA A 149 7.79 -16.58 21.10
N ALA A 150 7.92 -16.23 19.81
CA ALA A 150 7.35 -14.99 19.26
C ALA A 150 5.84 -14.90 19.48
N GLN A 151 5.14 -16.03 19.35
CA GLN A 151 3.69 -16.08 19.51
C GLN A 151 3.25 -15.84 20.96
N ILE A 152 4.09 -16.16 21.96
CA ILE A 152 3.75 -16.11 23.40
C ILE A 152 4.35 -14.89 24.11
N GLU A 153 5.55 -14.45 23.71
CA GLU A 153 6.34 -13.41 24.39
C GLU A 153 6.00 -11.97 23.97
N ALA A 154 5.17 -11.77 22.94
CA ALA A 154 4.53 -10.48 22.75
C ALA A 154 3.72 -10.17 24.04
N PRO A 155 3.87 -8.97 24.65
CA PRO A 155 3.22 -8.63 25.89
C PRO A 155 1.76 -8.98 25.77
N LYS A 156 1.29 -9.83 26.69
CA LYS A 156 -0.12 -10.14 26.88
C LYS A 156 -0.79 -8.87 27.36
N VAL A 157 -1.05 -7.94 26.45
CA VAL A 157 -1.99 -6.88 26.70
C VAL A 157 -3.31 -7.62 26.87
N PRO A 158 -4.05 -7.43 27.98
CA PRO A 158 -5.42 -7.91 28.02
C PRO A 158 -6.10 -7.42 26.74
N PRO A 159 -6.95 -8.23 26.07
CA PRO A 159 -7.63 -7.78 24.87
C PRO A 159 -8.19 -6.40 25.16
N LEU A 160 -7.83 -5.42 24.34
CA LEU A 160 -8.38 -4.08 24.52
C LEU A 160 -9.90 -4.25 24.51
N PRO A 161 -10.65 -3.53 25.36
CA PRO A 161 -12.09 -3.58 25.26
C PRO A 161 -12.45 -3.31 23.80
N ARG A 162 -13.15 -4.28 23.18
CA ARG A 162 -13.48 -4.23 21.75
C ARG A 162 -13.88 -2.80 21.41
N PRO A 163 -13.26 -2.16 20.40
CA PRO A 163 -13.60 -0.81 20.05
C PRO A 163 -15.10 -0.73 19.87
N ASP A 164 -15.73 0.29 20.43
CA ASP A 164 -17.14 0.54 20.15
C ASP A 164 -17.22 0.95 18.67
N TYR A 165 -17.37 -0.04 17.79
CA TYR A 165 -17.41 0.14 16.34
C TYR A 165 -18.56 1.05 15.94
N ARG A 166 -19.64 1.10 16.74
CA ARG A 166 -20.73 2.06 16.57
C ARG A 166 -20.27 3.47 16.88
N ALA A 167 -19.60 3.70 18.01
CA ALA A 167 -19.02 5.01 18.32
C ALA A 167 -17.97 5.45 17.28
N LEU A 168 -17.14 4.54 16.77
CA LEU A 168 -16.16 4.83 15.72
C LEU A 168 -16.82 5.16 14.38
N ALA A 169 -17.83 4.38 13.95
CA ALA A 169 -18.58 4.64 12.72
C ALA A 169 -19.32 5.99 12.78
N LEU A 170 -19.98 6.28 13.91
CA LEU A 170 -20.64 7.57 14.13
C LEU A 170 -19.62 8.72 14.16
N ARG A 171 -18.45 8.52 14.77
CA ARG A 171 -17.38 9.52 14.76
C ARG A 171 -16.85 9.78 13.35
N ALA A 172 -16.66 8.74 12.54
CA ALA A 172 -16.21 8.86 11.16
C ALA A 172 -17.22 9.64 10.29
N VAL A 173 -18.50 9.29 10.39
CA VAL A 173 -19.61 10.02 9.73
C VAL A 173 -19.64 11.47 10.18
N ASN A 174 -19.59 11.74 11.49
CA ASN A 174 -19.62 13.11 12.00
C ASN A 174 -18.38 13.95 11.62
N SER A 175 -17.27 13.31 11.22
CA SER A 175 -16.06 14.00 10.75
C SER A 175 -16.13 14.36 9.26
N LEU A 176 -16.97 13.69 8.48
CA LEU A 176 -17.28 13.99 7.09
C LEU A 176 -18.32 15.13 7.04
N ARG A 177 -17.89 16.34 7.39
CA ARG A 177 -18.76 17.52 7.34
C ARG A 177 -19.04 17.93 5.89
N GLU A 178 -20.30 17.83 5.49
CA GLU A 178 -20.82 18.28 4.19
C GLU A 178 -20.48 19.75 3.89
N ASP A 179 -20.28 20.58 4.93
CA ASP A 179 -19.94 21.99 4.82
C ASP A 179 -18.54 22.29 4.24
N TYR A 180 -17.64 21.30 4.18
CA TYR A 180 -16.25 21.46 3.75
C TYR A 180 -15.93 20.79 2.40
N VAL A 181 -16.94 20.28 1.71
CA VAL A 181 -16.80 19.57 0.43
C VAL A 181 -17.60 20.28 -0.66
N GLY A 182 -17.08 20.33 -1.89
CA GLY A 182 -17.79 20.88 -3.04
C GLY A 182 -19.11 20.13 -3.31
N CYS A 183 -20.05 20.73 -4.07
CA CYS A 183 -21.40 20.17 -4.28
C CYS A 183 -21.44 18.68 -4.65
N ASP A 184 -20.51 18.21 -5.48
CA ASP A 184 -20.44 16.80 -5.88
C ASP A 184 -19.99 15.88 -4.74
N ALA A 185 -19.12 16.36 -3.87
CA ALA A 185 -18.61 15.61 -2.72
C ALA A 185 -19.60 15.62 -1.54
N ALA A 186 -20.51 16.60 -1.44
CA ALA A 186 -21.62 16.58 -0.48
C ALA A 186 -22.60 15.43 -0.75
N ALA A 187 -22.92 15.15 -2.02
CA ALA A 187 -23.78 14.01 -2.39
C ALA A 187 -23.14 12.65 -2.02
N VAL A 188 -21.83 12.53 -2.20
CA VAL A 188 -21.07 11.32 -1.79
C VAL A 188 -21.03 11.18 -0.28
N ALA A 189 -20.81 12.27 0.47
CA ALA A 189 -20.84 12.27 1.93
C ALA A 189 -22.22 11.84 2.46
N ALA A 190 -23.31 12.39 1.91
CA ALA A 190 -24.68 12.00 2.29
C ALA A 190 -24.97 10.51 2.01
N ALA A 191 -24.48 9.97 0.90
CA ALA A 191 -24.60 8.55 0.59
C ALA A 191 -23.83 7.67 1.59
N ILE A 192 -22.60 8.06 1.95
CA ILE A 192 -21.79 7.37 2.97
C ILE A 192 -22.52 7.41 4.31
N HIS A 193 -23.06 8.56 4.72
CA HIS A 193 -23.85 8.71 5.94
C HIS A 193 -25.02 7.73 5.96
N GLY A 194 -25.84 7.72 4.90
CA GLY A 194 -27.00 6.83 4.79
C GLY A 194 -26.65 5.35 4.87
N LEU A 195 -25.60 4.92 4.16
CA LEU A 195 -25.13 3.53 4.19
C LEU A 195 -24.60 3.15 5.58
N THR A 196 -23.82 4.01 6.22
CA THR A 196 -23.32 3.74 7.58
C THR A 196 -24.46 3.61 8.59
N TYR A 197 -25.47 4.50 8.54
CA TYR A 197 -26.65 4.38 9.42
C TYR A 197 -27.45 3.10 9.16
N ALA A 198 -27.63 2.70 7.90
CA ALA A 198 -28.32 1.47 7.54
C ALA A 198 -27.59 0.22 8.07
N VAL A 199 -26.27 0.16 7.92
CA VAL A 199 -25.45 -0.94 8.45
C VAL A 199 -25.52 -0.99 9.98
N LEU A 200 -25.43 0.15 10.66
CA LEU A 200 -25.57 0.21 12.12
C LEU A 200 -26.95 -0.26 12.59
N HIS A 201 -28.02 0.14 11.88
CA HIS A 201 -29.39 -0.29 12.20
C HIS A 201 -29.60 -1.80 12.02
N LEU A 202 -29.06 -2.38 10.95
CA LEU A 202 -29.11 -3.82 10.71
C LEU A 202 -28.32 -4.60 11.77
N ALA A 203 -27.16 -4.08 12.19
CA ALA A 203 -26.36 -4.68 13.25
C ALA A 203 -27.08 -4.67 14.60
N GLU A 204 -27.81 -3.59 14.93
CA GLU A 204 -28.64 -3.50 16.14
C GLU A 204 -29.78 -4.53 16.10
N GLN A 205 -30.50 -4.65 14.97
CA GLN A 205 -31.59 -5.63 14.83
C GLN A 205 -31.11 -7.10 14.83
N GLY A 206 -29.89 -7.35 14.34
CA GLY A 206 -29.28 -8.67 14.34
C GLY A 206 -28.82 -9.12 15.73
N ALA A 207 -28.47 -8.18 16.62
CA ALA A 207 -28.02 -8.46 17.98
C ALA A 207 -29.17 -8.80 18.96
N GLU A 208 -30.42 -8.51 18.58
CA GLU A 208 -31.63 -8.80 19.37
C GLU A 208 -32.24 -10.20 19.10
N ARG A 209 -31.59 -11.02 18.27
CA ARG A 209 -31.99 -12.41 17.94
C ARG A 209 -30.99 -13.42 18.50
#